data_AF-A0A4P5W865-F1
#
_entry.id   AF-A0A4P5W865-F1
#
_cell.length_a   1.000
_cell.length_b   1.000
_cell.length_c   1.000
_cell.angle_alpha   90.00
_cell.angle_beta   90.00
_cell.angle_gamma   90.00
#
_symmetry.space_group_name_H-M   'P 1'
#
loop_
_entity.id
_entity.type
_entity.pdbx_description
1 polymer ?
#
loop_
_entity_poly.entity_id
_entity_poly.type
_entity_poly.pdbx_seq_one_letter_code
_entity_poly.pdbx_strand_id
1 'polypeptide(L)'
;MNPALARDPRALRVNLTVPSTGMNFGPLSFDALKTLFGIDLADILSSMMIAPKTRRAVLGGVVDVYPLAIPSGEGIKVPIQLIGGFGFRNLNGVLILQVPPAAVDLVRAQLAHELAIGEALGPRAADNGAGGTVTEFAVLLRPGMRKAVPLGSWGELGVEAG
;
A
#
# COMPACT_ATOMS: atom_id res chain seq x y z
N MET A 1 -15.92 -5.60 2.28
CA MET A 1 -16.15 -4.24 1.73
C MET A 1 -16.98 -3.46 2.71
N ASN A 2 -16.60 -2.21 3.02
CA ASN A 2 -17.24 -1.39 4.02
C ASN A 2 -17.62 0.00 3.45
N PRO A 3 -18.85 0.16 2.92
CA PRO A 3 -19.27 1.41 2.30
C PRO A 3 -19.43 2.57 3.31
N ALA A 4 -19.52 2.29 4.61
CA ALA A 4 -19.57 3.33 5.64
C ALA A 4 -18.24 4.08 5.75
N LEU A 5 -17.11 3.37 5.57
CA LEU A 5 -15.77 3.98 5.55
C LEU A 5 -15.56 4.95 4.40
N ALA A 6 -16.28 4.78 3.29
CA ALA A 6 -16.24 5.74 2.19
C ALA A 6 -16.71 7.13 2.62
N ARG A 7 -17.49 7.26 3.71
CA ARG A 7 -18.02 8.54 4.19
C ARG A 7 -17.30 9.10 5.42
N ASP A 8 -16.30 8.39 5.95
CA ASP A 8 -15.54 8.86 7.11
C ASP A 8 -14.59 10.01 6.70
N PRO A 9 -14.78 11.24 7.22
CA PRO A 9 -13.93 12.38 6.88
C PRO A 9 -12.52 12.27 7.46
N ARG A 10 -12.26 11.33 8.38
CA ARG A 10 -10.94 11.09 8.97
C ARG A 10 -10.19 9.95 8.30
N ALA A 11 -10.84 9.22 7.40
CA ALA A 11 -10.21 8.13 6.67
C ALA A 11 -9.39 8.66 5.49
N LEU A 12 -8.19 8.12 5.32
CA LEU A 12 -7.38 8.38 4.14
C LEU A 12 -7.83 7.47 3.01
N ARG A 13 -8.20 8.07 1.89
CA ARG A 13 -8.52 7.33 0.67
C ARG A 13 -7.23 7.04 -0.10
N VAL A 14 -7.05 5.80 -0.55
CA VAL A 14 -5.90 5.39 -1.34
C VAL A 14 -6.30 4.32 -2.35
N ASN A 15 -5.56 4.23 -3.44
CA ASN A 15 -5.68 3.18 -4.45
C ASN A 15 -4.41 2.32 -4.46
N LEU A 16 -4.39 1.22 -3.69
CA LEU A 16 -3.28 0.29 -3.78
C LEU A 16 -3.29 -0.38 -5.16
N THR A 17 -2.21 -0.21 -5.91
CA THR A 17 -2.07 -0.73 -7.27
C THR A 17 -0.97 -1.77 -7.30
N VAL A 18 -1.30 -3.04 -7.48
CA VAL A 18 -0.29 -4.10 -7.53
C VAL A 18 -0.24 -4.70 -8.93
N PRO A 19 0.90 -5.23 -9.40
CA PRO A 19 0.96 -5.94 -10.67
C PRO A 19 0.01 -7.11 -10.57
N SER A 20 -0.82 -7.30 -11.58
CA SER A 20 -1.71 -8.46 -11.64
C SER A 20 -0.84 -9.71 -11.79
N THR A 21 -0.63 -10.41 -10.68
CA THR A 21 0.11 -11.67 -10.63
C THR A 21 -0.72 -12.88 -11.02
N GLY A 22 -2.02 -12.67 -11.26
CA GLY A 22 -2.97 -13.64 -11.79
C GLY A 22 -2.63 -14.07 -13.22
N MET A 23 -1.99 -15.22 -13.38
CA MET A 23 -1.88 -15.90 -14.67
C MET A 23 -2.97 -16.96 -14.79
N ASN A 24 -3.83 -16.82 -15.80
CA ASN A 24 -4.81 -17.84 -16.15
C ASN A 24 -4.28 -18.70 -17.30
N PHE A 25 -3.97 -19.97 -17.02
CA PHE A 25 -3.59 -20.97 -18.00
C PHE A 25 -4.71 -22.03 -18.10
N GLY A 26 -5.71 -21.76 -18.95
CA GLY A 26 -6.87 -22.63 -19.07
C GLY A 26 -7.63 -22.76 -17.74
N PRO A 27 -7.90 -23.96 -17.21
CA PRO A 27 -8.60 -24.14 -15.94
C PRO A 27 -7.75 -23.81 -14.70
N LEU A 28 -6.46 -23.48 -14.87
CA LEU A 28 -5.53 -23.19 -13.78
C LEU A 28 -5.32 -21.69 -13.64
N SER A 29 -5.41 -21.17 -12.42
CA SER A 29 -5.06 -19.79 -12.09
C SER A 29 -3.94 -19.75 -11.04
N PHE A 30 -2.90 -18.97 -11.29
CA PHE A 30 -1.78 -18.77 -10.39
C PHE A 30 -1.74 -17.30 -9.97
N ASP A 31 -1.64 -17.02 -8.68
CA ASP A 31 -1.47 -15.66 -8.14
C ASP A 31 -0.26 -15.66 -7.20
N ALA A 32 0.81 -15.00 -7.62
CA ALA A 32 2.06 -14.92 -6.87
C ALA A 32 1.87 -14.24 -5.50
N LEU A 33 0.99 -13.24 -5.38
CA LEU A 33 0.72 -12.58 -4.10
C LEU A 33 -0.04 -13.50 -3.15
N LYS A 34 -1.06 -14.21 -3.66
CA LYS A 34 -1.74 -15.26 -2.89
C LYS A 34 -0.79 -16.37 -2.45
N THR A 35 0.17 -16.72 -3.29
CA THR A 35 1.18 -17.74 -2.99
C THR A 35 2.13 -17.26 -1.89
N LEU A 36 2.48 -15.98 -1.87
CA LEU A 36 3.37 -15.37 -0.87
C LEU A 36 2.67 -15.15 0.48
N PHE A 37 1.38 -14.80 0.48
CA PHE A 37 0.63 -14.51 1.71
C PHE A 37 -0.22 -15.68 2.22
N GLY A 38 -0.38 -16.73 1.41
CA GLY A 38 -1.26 -17.86 1.69
C GLY A 38 -2.76 -17.54 1.61
N ILE A 39 -3.13 -16.26 1.41
CA ILE A 39 -4.51 -15.74 1.35
C ILE A 39 -4.62 -14.68 0.26
N ASP A 40 -5.83 -14.44 -0.27
CA ASP A 40 -6.05 -13.39 -1.28
C ASP A 40 -5.82 -12.01 -0.64
N LEU A 41 -5.10 -11.15 -1.33
CA LEU A 41 -4.87 -9.78 -0.89
C LEU A 41 -6.19 -8.99 -0.72
N ALA A 42 -7.21 -9.30 -1.53
CA ALA A 42 -8.55 -8.74 -1.37
C ALA A 42 -9.19 -9.11 -0.03
N ASP A 43 -8.94 -10.32 0.47
CA ASP A 43 -9.47 -10.77 1.76
C ASP A 43 -8.77 -10.04 2.92
N ILE A 44 -7.45 -9.88 2.83
CA ILE A 44 -6.66 -9.07 3.79
C ILE A 44 -7.19 -7.63 3.84
N LEU A 45 -7.45 -7.03 2.68
CA LEU A 45 -7.87 -5.63 2.55
C LEU A 45 -9.37 -5.42 2.72
N SER A 46 -10.15 -6.49 2.87
CA SER A 46 -11.61 -6.47 2.74
C SER A 46 -12.32 -5.51 3.69
N SER A 47 -11.75 -5.25 4.88
CA SER A 47 -12.25 -4.32 5.89
C SER A 47 -12.08 -2.85 5.47
N MET A 48 -11.04 -2.54 4.70
CA MET A 48 -10.68 -1.19 4.24
C MET A 48 -11.19 -0.90 2.82
N MET A 49 -11.55 -1.93 2.05
CA MET A 49 -12.06 -1.75 0.69
C MET A 49 -13.40 -1.02 0.69
N ILE A 50 -13.47 0.09 -0.06
CA ILE A 50 -14.68 0.91 -0.24
C ILE A 50 -15.41 0.62 -1.56
N ALA A 51 -14.75 -0.07 -2.48
CA ALA A 51 -15.32 -0.54 -3.74
C ALA A 51 -14.63 -1.85 -4.19
N PRO A 52 -15.19 -2.60 -5.15
CA PRO A 52 -14.56 -3.80 -5.70
C PRO A 52 -13.19 -3.49 -6.33
N LYS A 53 -12.27 -4.46 -6.29
CA LYS A 53 -11.01 -4.34 -7.02
C LYS A 53 -11.28 -4.25 -8.52
N THR A 54 -10.50 -3.41 -9.21
CA THR A 54 -10.61 -3.25 -10.67
C THR A 54 -9.28 -3.60 -11.34
N ARG A 55 -9.32 -4.07 -12.58
CA ARG A 55 -8.11 -4.26 -13.39
C ARG A 55 -7.93 -3.09 -14.32
N ARG A 56 -6.70 -2.63 -14.43
CA ARG A 56 -6.30 -1.56 -15.35
C ARG A 56 -5.10 -2.00 -16.17
N ALA A 57 -5.16 -1.79 -17.48
CA ALA A 57 -3.98 -1.93 -18.33
C ALA A 57 -3.06 -0.72 -18.12
N VAL A 58 -1.76 -0.96 -18.01
CA VAL A 58 -0.71 0.06 -17.94
C VAL A 58 0.36 -0.23 -18.98
N LEU A 59 1.20 0.75 -19.31
CA LEU A 59 2.32 0.53 -20.22
C LEU A 59 3.23 -0.56 -19.64
N GLY A 60 3.25 -1.74 -20.28
CA GLY A 60 4.04 -2.88 -19.87
C GLY A 60 3.34 -3.93 -19.01
N GLY A 61 2.02 -3.85 -18.77
CA GLY A 61 1.31 -4.92 -18.07
C GLY A 61 -0.13 -4.63 -17.67
N VAL A 62 -0.64 -5.46 -16.74
CA VAL A 62 -1.94 -5.31 -16.10
C VAL A 62 -1.71 -5.14 -14.61
N VAL A 63 -2.44 -4.22 -13.98
CA VAL A 63 -2.43 -4.00 -12.54
C VAL A 63 -3.82 -4.21 -11.95
N ASP A 64 -3.87 -4.73 -10.73
CA ASP A 64 -5.06 -4.75 -9.90
C ASP A 64 -5.06 -3.51 -9.00
N VAL A 65 -6.17 -2.78 -8.98
CA VAL A 65 -6.39 -1.56 -8.21
C VAL A 65 -7.41 -1.83 -7.11
N TYR A 66 -6.98 -1.61 -5.88
CA TYR A 66 -7.75 -1.80 -4.66
C TYR A 66 -8.09 -0.43 -4.07
N PRO A 67 -9.35 0.04 -4.18
CA PRO A 67 -9.78 1.30 -3.59
C PRO A 67 -10.04 1.11 -2.09
N LEU A 68 -9.25 1.81 -1.26
CA LEU A 68 -9.24 1.69 0.19
C LEU A 68 -9.62 3.02 0.85
N ALA A 69 -10.28 2.92 2.01
CA ALA A 69 -10.34 3.98 3.00
C ALA A 69 -9.73 3.46 4.30
N ILE A 70 -8.66 4.11 4.75
CA ILE A 70 -7.87 3.73 5.92
C ILE A 70 -8.31 4.62 7.10
N PRO A 71 -9.00 4.08 8.12
CA PRO A 71 -9.40 4.86 9.29
C PRO A 71 -8.20 5.44 10.03
N SER A 72 -8.38 6.56 10.73
CA SER A 72 -7.30 7.10 11.57
C SER A 72 -6.93 6.11 12.68
N GLY A 73 -5.64 5.85 12.85
CA GLY A 73 -5.11 4.86 13.78
C GLY A 73 -5.04 3.44 13.21
N GLU A 74 -5.62 3.19 12.04
CA GLU A 74 -5.65 1.87 11.41
C GLU A 74 -4.68 1.76 10.23
N GLY A 75 -4.42 0.51 9.85
CA GLY A 75 -3.52 0.18 8.76
C GLY A 75 -3.31 -1.32 8.63
N ILE A 76 -2.55 -1.69 7.61
CA ILE A 76 -2.15 -3.08 7.36
C ILE A 76 -0.64 -3.18 7.40
N LYS A 77 -0.19 -4.28 8.00
CA LYS A 77 1.19 -4.75 7.90
C LYS A 77 1.14 -6.14 7.30
N VAL A 78 1.79 -6.30 6.17
CA VAL A 78 1.95 -7.57 5.49
C VAL A 78 3.40 -8.02 5.69
N PRO A 79 3.64 -9.01 6.56
CA PRO A 79 4.97 -9.56 6.70
C PRO A 79 5.37 -10.23 5.40
N ILE A 80 6.59 -9.97 4.94
CA ILE A 80 7.16 -10.65 3.78
C ILE A 80 8.35 -11.44 4.31
N GLN A 81 8.21 -12.76 4.31
CA GLN A 81 9.28 -13.66 4.73
C GLN A 81 10.55 -13.31 3.91
N LEU A 82 11.69 -13.18 4.61
CA LEU A 82 13.04 -12.85 4.11
C LEU A 82 13.38 -11.36 3.88
N ILE A 83 12.43 -10.48 3.58
CA ILE A 83 12.73 -9.06 3.25
C ILE A 83 12.11 -8.04 4.22
N GLY A 84 11.56 -8.50 5.34
CA GLY A 84 10.97 -7.67 6.38
C GLY A 84 9.45 -7.61 6.25
N GLY A 85 8.93 -6.62 5.53
CA GLY A 85 7.49 -6.48 5.35
C GLY A 85 7.12 -5.20 4.61
N PHE A 86 5.88 -5.15 4.16
CA PHE A 86 5.26 -3.97 3.58
C PHE A 86 4.05 -3.58 4.43
N GLY A 87 3.74 -2.31 4.52
CA GLY A 87 2.54 -1.89 5.21
C GLY A 87 2.21 -0.43 4.98
N PHE A 88 1.04 -0.05 5.44
CA PHE A 88 0.63 1.34 5.50
C PHE A 88 -0.33 1.54 6.67
N ARG A 89 -0.31 2.71 7.28
CA ARG A 89 -1.31 3.13 8.27
C ARG A 89 -1.64 4.60 8.12
N ASN A 90 -2.87 4.98 8.48
CA ASN A 90 -3.26 6.36 8.61
C ASN A 90 -3.02 6.80 10.07
N LEU A 91 -2.13 7.77 10.25
CA LEU A 91 -1.90 8.41 11.54
C LEU A 91 -2.43 9.85 11.47
N ASN A 92 -3.69 10.06 11.85
CA ASN A 92 -4.33 11.38 11.90
C ASN A 92 -4.23 12.17 10.59
N GLY A 93 -4.43 11.51 9.46
CA GLY A 93 -4.34 12.11 8.12
C GLY A 93 -2.95 12.03 7.48
N VAL A 94 -1.96 11.46 8.18
CA VAL A 94 -0.64 11.19 7.63
C VAL A 94 -0.54 9.73 7.24
N LEU A 95 -0.19 9.45 5.98
CA LEU A 95 0.04 8.09 5.53
C LEU A 95 1.44 7.66 5.96
N ILE A 96 1.53 6.73 6.90
CA ILE A 96 2.79 6.09 7.26
C ILE A 96 2.95 4.85 6.38
N LEU A 97 3.89 4.91 5.44
CA LEU A 97 4.26 3.81 4.55
C LEU A 97 5.40 3.01 5.19
N GLN A 98 5.23 1.70 5.31
CA GLN A 98 6.27 0.78 5.75
C GLN A 98 6.78 0.01 4.54
N VAL A 99 8.09 0.09 4.28
CA VAL A 99 8.71 -0.62 3.17
C VAL A 99 9.93 -1.42 3.61
N PRO A 100 10.30 -2.49 2.89
CA PRO A 100 11.58 -3.16 3.07
C PRO A 100 12.77 -2.19 2.95
N PRO A 101 13.86 -2.40 3.70
CA PRO A 101 15.08 -1.58 3.59
C PRO A 101 15.61 -1.46 2.15
N ALA A 102 15.49 -2.53 1.36
CA ALA A 102 15.90 -2.56 -0.04
C ALA A 102 15.13 -1.59 -0.97
N ALA A 103 13.95 -1.13 -0.57
CA ALA A 103 13.12 -0.22 -1.36
C ALA A 103 13.25 1.26 -0.94
N VAL A 104 14.06 1.55 0.10
CA VAL A 104 14.13 2.88 0.74
C VAL A 104 14.53 3.98 -0.23
N ASP A 105 15.60 3.79 -1.00
CA ASP A 105 16.12 4.86 -1.87
C ASP A 105 15.18 5.15 -3.04
N LEU A 106 14.55 4.10 -3.59
CA LEU A 106 13.53 4.24 -4.64
C LEU A 106 12.32 5.02 -4.13
N VAL A 107 11.80 4.65 -2.95
CA VAL A 107 10.64 5.29 -2.34
C VAL A 107 10.96 6.72 -1.94
N ARG A 108 12.15 6.98 -1.38
CA ARG A 108 12.62 8.31 -1.02
C ARG A 108 12.71 9.22 -2.24
N ALA A 109 13.32 8.76 -3.33
CA ALA A 109 13.45 9.56 -4.55
C ALA A 109 12.09 9.95 -5.12
N GLN A 110 11.12 9.03 -5.06
CA GLN A 110 9.79 9.24 -5.60
C GLN A 110 8.91 10.10 -4.70
N LEU A 111 9.07 10.02 -3.38
CA LEU A 111 8.26 10.78 -2.42
C LEU A 111 8.92 12.06 -1.92
N ALA A 112 10.10 12.43 -2.42
CA ALA A 112 10.94 13.49 -1.84
C ALA A 112 10.20 14.81 -1.57
N HIS A 113 9.20 15.18 -2.37
CA HIS A 113 8.44 16.43 -2.24
C HIS A 113 7.17 16.31 -1.36
N GLU A 114 6.80 15.08 -0.97
CA GLU A 114 5.58 14.74 -0.24
C GLU A 114 5.87 14.02 1.09
N LEU A 115 7.13 13.62 1.31
CA LEU A 115 7.63 13.34 2.65
C LEU A 115 7.35 14.56 3.52
N ALA A 116 6.78 14.34 4.69
CA ALA A 116 6.58 15.40 5.65
C ALA A 116 7.97 15.94 6.09
N ILE A 117 8.45 17.01 5.43
CA ILE A 117 9.67 17.70 5.81
C ILE A 117 9.34 18.56 7.03
N GLY A 118 9.59 18.02 8.21
CA GLY A 118 9.40 18.68 9.50
C GLY A 118 9.56 17.70 10.67
N GLU A 119 10.65 17.89 11.43
CA GLU A 119 11.07 17.38 12.76
C GLU A 119 10.68 15.99 13.32
N ALA A 120 9.81 15.16 12.73
CA ALA A 120 9.37 13.94 13.41
C ALA A 120 9.35 12.64 12.59
N LEU A 121 9.38 12.66 11.26
CA LEU A 121 8.98 11.45 10.50
C LEU A 121 9.73 11.24 9.17
N GLY A 122 11.06 11.38 9.20
CA GLY A 122 11.93 10.80 8.16
C GLY A 122 11.93 9.26 8.20
N PRO A 123 12.57 8.58 7.22
CA PRO A 123 12.68 7.12 7.19
C PRO A 123 13.21 6.58 8.52
N ARG A 124 12.33 5.93 9.28
CA ARG A 124 12.67 5.35 10.58
C ARG A 124 12.68 3.83 10.47
N ALA A 125 13.77 3.22 10.92
CA ALA A 125 13.79 1.77 11.12
C ALA A 125 12.79 1.40 12.22
N ALA A 126 11.84 0.53 11.89
CA ALA A 126 10.87 -0.03 12.82
C ALA A 126 10.93 -1.56 12.76
N ASP A 127 10.66 -2.20 13.89
CA ASP A 127 10.49 -3.65 13.94
C ASP A 127 9.14 -4.00 13.29
N ASN A 128 9.14 -5.01 12.43
CA ASN A 128 7.93 -5.53 11.79
C ASN A 128 7.08 -6.39 12.75
N GLY A 129 7.55 -6.67 13.97
CA GLY A 129 6.88 -7.51 14.96
C GLY A 129 7.06 -9.02 14.72
N ALA A 130 7.83 -9.39 13.70
CA ALA A 130 8.11 -10.76 13.26
C ALA A 130 9.62 -11.01 13.06
N GLY A 131 10.49 -10.19 13.68
CA GLY A 131 11.95 -10.35 13.65
C GLY A 131 12.66 -9.74 12.44
N GLY A 132 12.00 -8.85 11.69
CA GLY A 132 12.57 -8.14 10.54
C GLY A 132 12.43 -6.61 10.66
N THR A 133 13.27 -5.87 9.96
CA THR A 133 13.24 -4.40 9.96
C THR A 133 12.47 -3.86 8.77
N VAL A 134 11.63 -2.84 8.98
CA VAL A 134 11.01 -2.02 7.94
C VAL A 134 11.45 -0.56 8.08
N THR A 135 11.34 0.20 7.00
CA THR A 135 11.54 1.65 7.03
C THR A 135 10.20 2.36 6.88
N GLU A 136 9.89 3.24 7.83
CA GLU A 136 8.67 4.05 7.87
C GLU A 136 8.87 5.41 7.21
N PHE A 137 8.07 5.74 6.20
CA PHE A 137 7.97 7.07 5.61
C PHE A 137 6.64 7.71 6.00
N ALA A 138 6.67 8.93 6.54
CA ALA A 138 5.46 9.72 6.64
C ALA A 138 5.24 10.53 5.38
N VAL A 139 4.10 10.29 4.75
CA VAL A 139 3.68 10.95 3.52
C VAL A 139 2.50 11.85 3.88
N LEU A 140 2.69 13.16 3.69
CA LEU A 140 1.62 14.12 3.88
C LEU A 140 0.81 14.20 2.58
N LEU A 141 -0.42 13.71 2.64
CA LEU A 141 -1.29 13.68 1.47
C LEU A 141 -2.05 15.00 1.38
N ARG A 142 -1.90 15.70 0.25
CA ARG A 142 -2.66 16.94 0.00
C ARG A 142 -4.03 16.58 -0.58
N PRO A 143 -5.14 17.24 -0.20
CA PRO A 143 -6.43 17.03 -0.86
C PRO A 143 -6.31 17.14 -2.39
N GLY A 144 -6.87 16.17 -3.11
CA GLY A 144 -6.76 16.03 -4.57
C GLY A 144 -5.42 15.49 -5.08
N MET A 145 -4.45 15.20 -4.21
CA MET A 145 -3.16 14.60 -4.59
C MET A 145 -3.38 13.21 -5.14
N ARG A 146 -2.89 12.96 -6.36
CA ARG A 146 -2.81 11.63 -6.98
C ARG A 146 -1.36 11.32 -7.26
N LYS A 147 -0.79 10.35 -6.54
CA LYS A 147 0.60 9.93 -6.77
C LYS A 147 0.75 8.43 -6.64
N ALA A 148 1.50 7.82 -7.56
CA ALA A 148 1.89 6.42 -7.46
C ALA A 148 3.25 6.34 -6.76
N VAL A 149 3.32 5.59 -5.67
CA VAL A 149 4.57 5.31 -4.95
C VAL A 149 5.04 3.93 -5.35
N PRO A 150 6.12 3.78 -6.13
CA PRO A 150 6.59 2.47 -6.52
C PRO A 150 7.10 1.70 -5.30
N LEU A 151 6.64 0.46 -5.20
CA LEU A 151 6.98 -0.53 -4.17
C LEU A 151 7.97 -1.57 -4.72
N GLY A 152 8.68 -1.24 -5.79
CA GLY A 152 9.54 -2.17 -6.52
C GLY A 152 8.73 -3.23 -7.26
N SER A 153 9.15 -4.50 -7.17
CA SER A 153 8.46 -5.64 -7.80
C SER A 153 7.04 -5.89 -7.29
N TRP A 154 6.62 -5.21 -6.22
CA TRP A 154 5.31 -5.35 -5.59
C TRP A 154 4.24 -4.41 -6.14
N GLY A 155 4.61 -3.52 -7.07
CA GLY A 155 3.71 -2.57 -7.72
C GLY A 155 3.88 -1.14 -7.24
N GLU A 156 2.77 -0.46 -7.06
CA GLU A 156 2.69 0.96 -6.74
C GLU A 156 1.56 1.24 -5.74
N LEU A 157 1.83 1.95 -4.65
CA LEU A 157 0.76 2.52 -3.85
C LEU A 157 0.29 3.82 -4.52
N GLY A 158 -0.84 3.74 -5.22
CA GLY A 158 -1.57 4.93 -5.65
C GLY A 158 -2.19 5.60 -4.44
N VAL A 159 -1.89 6.87 -4.22
CA VAL A 159 -2.43 7.65 -3.13
C VAL A 159 -3.35 8.70 -3.72
N GLU A 160 -4.61 8.73 -3.27
CA GLU A 160 -5.61 9.72 -3.67
C GLU A 160 -6.25 10.35 -2.44
N ALA A 161 -5.72 11.49 -1.98
CA ALA A 161 -6.37 12.19 -0.88
C ALA A 161 -7.67 12.84 -1.39
N GLY A 162 -8.79 12.44 -0.76
CA GLY A 162 -10.13 12.99 -1.02
C GLY A 162 -10.38 14.31 -0.32
#